data_AF-A0A7R9E7L4-F1
#
_entry.id   AF-A0A7R9E7L4-F1
#
_cell.length_a   1.000
_cell.length_b   1.000
_cell.length_c   1.000
_cell.angle_alpha   90.00
_cell.angle_beta   90.00
_cell.angle_gamma   90.00
#
_symmetry.space_group_name_H-M   'P 1'
#
loop_
_entity.id
_entity.type
_entity.pdbx_description
1 polymer ?
#
loop_
_entity_poly.entity_id
_entity_poly.type
_entity_poly.pdbx_seq_one_letter_code
_entity_poly.pdbx_strand_id
1 'polypeptide(L)'
;MGHTGQDSTSLDKNKSPTNRGSDSTPMLGCTMFEITLSRGYGEAAFKEDMKKMYNQLGVANKPTVFLFTAAQVAEEGFLEMINNILMIGMIPALFSEDEKDQIVGQVRSAAVQAGYQVTKESVWQYFVNMCTDNLHVVLAMSPAGDILRTRCRNFPGLVNNTCIDWYFPWPEQALIAVANVFLAENPKIPEPYRKVIVAHVVYVHETVGDYTIDYLLKLRRKNYVTPKHYLDYIQTYLKLLDEMNHFIVAQSKEVKGAKSIGLDSSWLALAPILSLTNTDEIQDGGALSPDEPYGQFDQTKPTKRALLCGTEAFQLHPI
;
A
#
# COMPACT_ATOMS: atom_id res chain seq x y z
N MET A 1 6.72 2.20 -63.20
CA MET A 1 5.42 2.71 -62.71
C MET A 1 5.16 1.95 -61.42
N GLY A 2 5.55 2.49 -60.26
CA GLY A 2 4.68 3.31 -59.39
C GLY A 2 3.86 2.35 -58.53
N HIS A 3 3.93 2.30 -57.19
CA HIS A 3 3.82 3.38 -56.20
C HIS A 3 4.15 2.79 -54.80
N THR A 4 5.05 3.41 -54.02
CA THR A 4 4.83 4.14 -52.72
C THR A 4 4.28 3.30 -51.55
N GLY A 5 4.76 3.35 -50.31
CA GLY A 5 5.65 4.29 -49.59
C GLY A 5 6.16 3.64 -48.29
N GLN A 6 7.38 3.96 -47.87
CA GLN A 6 7.74 4.94 -46.83
C GLN A 6 7.50 4.47 -45.38
N ASP A 7 8.63 4.12 -44.76
CA ASP A 7 8.90 4.11 -43.32
C ASP A 7 8.61 5.47 -42.68
N SER A 8 7.95 5.44 -41.51
CA SER A 8 8.25 6.38 -40.42
C SER A 8 7.73 5.82 -39.10
N THR A 9 8.66 5.35 -38.27
CA THR A 9 8.50 5.11 -36.84
C THR A 9 8.21 6.44 -36.12
N SER A 10 6.98 6.63 -35.64
CA SER A 10 6.63 7.67 -34.67
C SER A 10 6.40 7.04 -33.30
N LEU A 11 7.36 7.27 -32.40
CA LEU A 11 7.26 6.97 -30.98
C LEU A 11 6.35 8.04 -30.34
N ASP A 12 5.08 7.71 -30.09
CA ASP A 12 4.18 8.58 -29.33
C ASP A 12 4.55 8.54 -27.84
N LYS A 13 5.40 9.50 -27.45
CA LYS A 13 5.64 9.91 -26.07
C LYS A 13 4.48 10.78 -25.60
N ASN A 14 3.36 10.19 -25.24
CA ASN A 14 2.38 10.89 -24.40
C ASN A 14 1.45 9.92 -23.67
N LYS A 15 1.88 9.49 -22.49
CA LYS A 15 0.96 8.96 -21.47
C LYS A 15 1.41 9.42 -20.09
N SER A 16 0.70 10.42 -19.57
CA SER A 16 0.83 10.95 -18.21
C SER A 16 0.63 9.83 -17.17
N PRO A 17 1.45 9.75 -16.10
CA PRO A 17 1.27 8.74 -15.07
C PRO A 17 0.28 9.26 -14.02
N THR A 18 -1.01 9.26 -14.35
CA THR A 18 -2.09 9.57 -13.39
C THR A 18 -3.08 8.42 -13.35
N ASN A 19 -2.71 7.36 -12.62
CA ASN A 19 -3.55 6.51 -11.77
C ASN A 19 -2.73 5.27 -11.38
N ARG A 20 -2.00 5.34 -10.26
CA ARG A 20 -1.63 4.13 -9.51
C ARG A 20 -2.77 3.80 -8.57
N GLY A 21 -3.88 3.32 -9.14
CA GLY A 21 -4.86 2.56 -8.39
C GLY A 21 -4.23 1.23 -8.05
N SER A 22 -4.26 0.84 -6.77
CA SER A 22 -4.16 -0.55 -6.30
C SER A 22 -3.30 -1.49 -7.15
N ASP A 23 -2.00 -1.22 -7.31
CA ASP A 23 -1.07 -2.20 -7.89
C ASP A 23 -0.73 -3.26 -6.84
N SER A 24 -1.72 -4.04 -6.43
CA SER A 24 -1.53 -5.36 -5.84
C SER A 24 -1.31 -6.35 -6.99
N THR A 25 -0.12 -6.33 -7.58
CA THR A 25 0.31 -7.45 -8.43
C THR A 25 0.21 -8.70 -7.55
N PRO A 26 -0.57 -9.74 -7.92
CA PRO A 26 -0.72 -10.89 -7.07
C PRO A 26 0.58 -11.69 -7.05
N MET A 27 1.43 -11.42 -6.06
CA MET A 27 2.77 -12.01 -5.91
C MET A 27 2.76 -13.53 -5.67
N LEU A 28 1.60 -14.19 -5.66
CA LEU A 28 1.43 -15.60 -5.33
C LEU A 28 0.56 -16.39 -6.33
N GLY A 29 0.19 -15.81 -7.48
CA GLY A 29 -0.72 -16.47 -8.42
C GLY A 29 -2.18 -16.55 -7.94
N CYS A 30 -2.51 -15.87 -6.84
CA CYS A 30 -3.88 -15.74 -6.32
C CYS A 30 -4.57 -14.50 -6.90
N THR A 31 -5.85 -14.58 -7.25
CA THR A 31 -6.60 -13.39 -7.70
C THR A 31 -7.03 -12.53 -6.50
N MET A 32 -7.00 -11.21 -6.62
CA MET A 32 -7.55 -10.30 -5.59
C MET A 32 -9.04 -10.10 -5.84
N PHE A 33 -9.85 -10.24 -4.78
CA PHE A 33 -11.27 -9.93 -4.77
C PHE A 33 -11.52 -8.80 -3.77
N GLU A 34 -12.02 -7.68 -4.27
CA GLU A 34 -12.36 -6.50 -3.48
C GLU A 34 -13.82 -6.10 -3.75
N ILE A 35 -14.53 -5.69 -2.71
CA ILE A 35 -15.88 -5.16 -2.86
C ILE A 35 -15.84 -3.66 -3.13
N THR A 36 -16.67 -3.21 -4.07
CA THR A 36 -16.84 -1.78 -4.36
C THR A 36 -18.18 -1.33 -3.83
N LEU A 37 -18.17 -0.55 -2.75
CA LEU A 37 -19.40 0.01 -2.21
C LEU A 37 -20.01 1.01 -3.20
N SER A 38 -21.29 0.81 -3.52
CA SER A 38 -22.11 1.73 -4.30
C SER A 38 -23.24 2.30 -3.44
N ARG A 39 -23.91 3.35 -3.93
CA ARG A 39 -25.03 3.94 -3.19
C ARG A 39 -26.16 2.92 -3.08
N GLY A 40 -26.54 2.56 -1.86
CA GLY A 40 -27.54 1.52 -1.59
C GLY A 40 -26.98 0.10 -1.55
N TYR A 41 -25.66 -0.07 -1.44
CA TYR A 41 -25.04 -1.36 -1.19
C TYR A 41 -25.39 -1.86 0.23
N GLY A 42 -26.19 -2.93 0.31
CA GLY A 42 -26.58 -3.58 1.55
C GLY A 42 -26.33 -5.09 1.50
N GLU A 43 -26.89 -5.84 2.45
CA GLU A 43 -26.62 -7.29 2.61
C GLU A 43 -26.88 -8.13 1.35
N ALA A 44 -27.93 -7.82 0.59
CA ALA A 44 -28.24 -8.57 -0.63
C ALA A 44 -27.13 -8.44 -1.69
N ALA A 45 -26.60 -7.23 -1.88
CA ALA A 45 -25.49 -6.99 -2.81
C ALA A 45 -24.21 -7.69 -2.33
N PHE A 46 -23.96 -7.65 -1.02
CA PHE A 46 -22.84 -8.37 -0.42
C PHE A 46 -22.94 -9.88 -0.62
N LYS A 47 -24.12 -10.49 -0.42
CA LYS A 47 -24.34 -11.92 -0.70
C LYS A 47 -24.08 -12.27 -2.15
N GLU A 48 -24.52 -11.43 -3.10
CA GLU A 48 -24.24 -11.64 -4.52
C GLU A 48 -22.75 -11.57 -4.85
N ASP A 49 -22.00 -10.64 -4.23
CA ASP A 49 -20.54 -10.59 -4.40
C ASP A 49 -19.85 -11.81 -3.76
N MET A 50 -20.33 -12.28 -2.61
CA MET A 50 -19.84 -13.52 -2.01
C MET A 50 -20.11 -14.73 -2.91
N LYS A 51 -21.28 -14.84 -3.54
CA LYS A 51 -21.57 -15.90 -4.52
C LYS A 51 -20.59 -15.88 -5.69
N LYS A 52 -20.24 -14.70 -6.23
CA LYS A 52 -19.24 -14.58 -7.30
C LYS A 52 -17.87 -15.08 -6.83
N MET A 53 -17.45 -14.71 -5.63
CA MET A 53 -16.21 -15.17 -5.03
C MET A 53 -16.18 -16.70 -4.85
N TYR A 54 -17.23 -17.30 -4.28
CA TYR A 54 -17.32 -18.76 -4.10
C TYR A 54 -17.32 -19.53 -5.43
N ASN A 55 -17.96 -18.98 -6.48
CA ASN A 55 -17.87 -19.59 -7.82
C ASN A 55 -16.43 -19.52 -8.39
N GLN A 56 -15.72 -18.41 -8.19
CA GLN A 56 -14.30 -18.30 -8.59
C GLN A 56 -13.41 -19.31 -7.83
N LEU A 57 -13.66 -19.47 -6.54
CA LEU A 57 -12.92 -20.37 -5.66
C LEU A 57 -13.15 -21.85 -5.99
N GLY A 58 -14.42 -22.28 -6.08
CA GLY A 58 -14.79 -23.69 -6.15
C GLY A 58 -15.07 -24.22 -7.55
N VAL A 59 -15.67 -23.41 -8.44
CA VAL A 59 -15.96 -23.85 -9.82
C VAL A 59 -14.76 -23.61 -10.73
N ALA A 60 -14.22 -22.38 -10.71
CA ALA A 60 -13.06 -22.04 -11.53
C ALA A 60 -11.72 -22.53 -10.92
N ASN A 61 -11.75 -23.02 -9.68
CA ASN A 61 -10.58 -23.48 -8.93
C ASN A 61 -9.44 -22.45 -8.92
N LYS A 62 -9.76 -21.19 -8.58
CA LYS A 62 -8.79 -20.10 -8.52
C LYS A 62 -8.52 -19.66 -7.08
N PRO A 63 -7.29 -19.83 -6.57
CA PRO A 63 -6.88 -19.24 -5.30
C PRO A 63 -7.17 -17.75 -5.29
N THR A 64 -7.86 -17.26 -4.26
CA THR A 64 -8.35 -15.89 -4.20
C THR A 64 -8.10 -15.27 -2.83
N VAL A 65 -7.57 -14.05 -2.84
CA VAL A 65 -7.44 -13.20 -1.65
C VAL A 65 -8.64 -12.27 -1.60
N PHE A 66 -9.44 -12.38 -0.55
CA PHE A 66 -10.52 -11.45 -0.26
C PHE A 66 -10.01 -10.33 0.65
N LEU A 67 -9.82 -9.12 0.11
CA LEU A 67 -9.42 -7.95 0.89
C LEU A 67 -10.67 -7.18 1.35
N PHE A 68 -10.80 -7.03 2.66
CA PHE A 68 -11.90 -6.31 3.28
C PHE A 68 -11.37 -5.28 4.30
N THR A 69 -11.71 -4.02 4.07
CA THR A 69 -11.19 -2.86 4.82
C THR A 69 -12.24 -2.29 5.76
N ALA A 70 -11.80 -1.57 6.80
CA ALA A 70 -12.73 -0.91 7.73
C ALA A 70 -13.69 0.09 7.04
N ALA A 71 -13.26 0.71 5.93
CA ALA A 71 -14.09 1.63 5.14
C ALA A 71 -15.23 0.92 4.39
N GLN A 72 -15.10 -0.38 4.15
CA GLN A 72 -16.11 -1.19 3.47
C GLN A 72 -17.20 -1.73 4.44
N VAL A 73 -17.07 -1.51 5.75
CA VAL A 73 -18.07 -1.90 6.75
C VAL A 73 -19.21 -0.89 6.76
N ALA A 74 -20.15 -1.03 5.83
CA ALA A 74 -21.35 -0.20 5.76
C ALA A 74 -22.39 -0.58 6.82
N GLU A 75 -22.57 -1.89 7.06
CA GLU A 75 -23.54 -2.46 8.00
C GLU A 75 -22.85 -3.53 8.86
N GLU A 76 -23.26 -3.68 10.13
CA GLU A 76 -22.65 -4.68 11.03
C GLU A 76 -22.89 -6.12 10.57
N GLY A 77 -23.98 -6.38 9.82
CA GLY A 77 -24.29 -7.69 9.24
C GLY A 77 -23.20 -8.21 8.30
N PHE A 78 -22.37 -7.34 7.72
CA PHE A 78 -21.23 -7.77 6.89
C PHE A 78 -20.18 -8.51 7.72
N LEU A 79 -19.97 -8.07 8.96
CA LEU A 79 -19.02 -8.71 9.87
C LEU A 79 -19.55 -10.04 10.39
N GLU A 80 -20.88 -10.20 10.53
CA GLU A 80 -21.47 -11.50 10.84
C GLU A 80 -21.20 -12.52 9.70
N MET A 81 -21.38 -12.10 8.45
CA MET A 81 -21.07 -12.94 7.29
C MET A 81 -19.58 -13.28 7.22
N ILE A 82 -18.69 -12.32 7.43
CA ILE A 82 -17.24 -12.57 7.49
C ILE A 82 -16.88 -13.52 8.63
N ASN A 83 -17.49 -13.34 9.80
CA ASN A 83 -17.30 -14.25 10.94
C ASN A 83 -17.70 -15.68 10.58
N ASN A 84 -18.81 -15.88 9.85
CA ASN A 84 -19.22 -17.19 9.36
C ASN A 84 -18.20 -17.78 8.36
N ILE A 85 -17.65 -16.96 7.46
CA ILE A 85 -16.56 -17.39 6.55
C ILE A 85 -15.34 -17.86 7.36
N LEU A 86 -14.91 -17.10 8.37
CA LEU A 86 -13.73 -17.43 9.17
C LEU A 86 -13.93 -18.67 10.05
N MET A 87 -15.13 -18.85 10.60
CA MET A 87 -15.44 -19.94 11.52
C MET A 87 -15.77 -21.25 10.81
N ILE A 88 -16.58 -21.20 9.75
CA ILE A 88 -17.17 -22.38 9.09
C ILE A 88 -16.62 -22.57 7.67
N GLY A 89 -16.03 -21.53 7.06
CA GLY A 89 -15.57 -21.56 5.66
C GLY A 89 -16.68 -21.22 4.65
N MET A 90 -17.91 -20.96 5.09
CA MET A 90 -19.04 -20.63 4.23
C MET A 90 -20.10 -19.79 4.96
N ILE A 91 -20.82 -18.94 4.23
CA ILE A 91 -21.99 -18.22 4.74
C ILE A 91 -23.23 -19.15 4.71
N PRO A 92 -23.94 -19.35 5.84
CA PRO A 92 -25.18 -20.11 5.86
C PRO A 92 -26.24 -19.54 4.92
N ALA A 93 -26.98 -20.42 4.23
CA ALA A 93 -28.05 -20.04 3.30
C ALA A 93 -27.63 -19.01 2.22
N LEU A 94 -26.34 -19.01 1.81
CA LEU A 94 -25.86 -18.15 0.73
C LEU A 94 -26.44 -18.54 -0.62
N PHE A 95 -26.54 -19.84 -0.89
CA PHE A 95 -27.04 -20.40 -2.15
C PHE A 95 -28.43 -21.02 -1.96
N SER A 96 -29.33 -20.75 -2.90
CA SER A 96 -30.61 -21.48 -3.01
C SER A 96 -30.37 -22.95 -3.41
N GLU A 97 -31.36 -23.82 -3.23
CA GLU A 97 -31.24 -25.22 -3.66
C GLU A 97 -30.98 -25.34 -5.17
N ASP A 98 -31.62 -24.49 -5.99
CA ASP A 98 -31.40 -24.46 -7.43
C ASP A 98 -29.96 -24.08 -7.78
N GLU A 99 -29.39 -23.07 -7.10
CA GLU A 99 -28.00 -22.66 -7.29
C GLU A 99 -27.01 -23.76 -6.85
N LYS A 100 -27.31 -24.46 -5.75
CA LYS A 100 -26.49 -25.61 -5.31
C LYS A 100 -26.49 -26.72 -6.34
N ASP A 101 -27.65 -27.05 -6.93
CA ASP A 101 -27.74 -28.09 -7.96
C ASP A 101 -26.94 -27.72 -9.21
N GLN A 102 -26.96 -26.44 -9.60
CA GLN A 102 -26.13 -25.94 -10.70
C GLN A 102 -24.63 -26.05 -10.40
N ILE A 103 -24.19 -25.70 -9.20
CA ILE A 103 -22.78 -25.80 -8.79
C ILE A 103 -22.34 -27.27 -8.73
N VAL A 104 -23.14 -28.14 -8.10
CA VAL A 104 -22.88 -29.58 -8.02
C VAL A 104 -22.75 -30.17 -9.41
N GLY A 105 -23.60 -29.78 -10.37
CA GLY A 105 -23.48 -30.21 -11.77
C GLY A 105 -22.15 -29.84 -12.40
N GLN A 106 -21.63 -28.63 -12.12
CA GLN A 106 -20.37 -28.13 -12.68
C GLN A 106 -19.14 -28.81 -12.06
N VAL A 107 -19.14 -29.06 -10.74
CA VAL A 107 -17.97 -29.63 -10.04
C VAL A 107 -17.97 -31.15 -9.94
N ARG A 108 -19.07 -31.84 -10.29
CA ARG A 108 -19.20 -33.30 -10.14
C ARG A 108 -18.06 -34.09 -10.78
N SER A 109 -17.68 -33.73 -12.00
CA SER A 109 -16.60 -34.44 -12.72
C SER A 109 -15.27 -34.33 -11.96
N ALA A 110 -14.93 -33.14 -11.48
CA ALA A 110 -13.73 -32.90 -10.70
C ALA A 110 -13.77 -33.62 -9.33
N ALA A 111 -14.92 -33.62 -8.66
CA ALA A 111 -15.11 -34.29 -7.38
C ALA A 111 -14.88 -35.81 -7.49
N VAL A 112 -15.43 -36.44 -8.54
CA VAL A 112 -15.25 -37.88 -8.78
C VAL A 112 -13.79 -38.20 -9.11
N GLN A 113 -13.11 -37.36 -9.90
CA GLN A 113 -11.67 -37.50 -10.16
C GLN A 113 -10.83 -37.37 -8.88
N ALA A 114 -11.25 -36.54 -7.94
CA ALA A 114 -10.65 -36.38 -6.62
C ALA A 114 -11.02 -37.50 -5.62
N GLY A 115 -11.83 -38.49 -6.02
CA GLY A 115 -12.18 -39.66 -5.20
C GLY A 115 -13.42 -39.49 -4.31
N TYR A 116 -14.20 -38.43 -4.50
CA TYR A 116 -15.47 -38.23 -3.79
C TYR A 116 -16.61 -39.08 -4.38
N GLN A 117 -17.64 -39.36 -3.58
CA GLN A 117 -18.81 -40.10 -4.04
C GLN A 117 -19.67 -39.23 -4.97
N VAL A 118 -20.46 -39.88 -5.84
CA VAL A 118 -21.32 -39.19 -6.82
C VAL A 118 -22.60 -38.58 -6.17
N THR A 119 -22.77 -38.72 -4.86
CA THR A 119 -23.92 -38.15 -4.13
C THR A 119 -23.85 -36.63 -4.08
N LYS A 120 -25.03 -35.95 -4.10
CA LYS A 120 -25.11 -34.48 -4.08
C LYS A 120 -24.38 -33.90 -2.86
N GLU A 121 -24.53 -34.54 -1.72
CA GLU A 121 -23.92 -34.15 -0.46
C GLU A 121 -22.39 -34.28 -0.51
N SER A 122 -21.87 -35.37 -1.07
CA SER A 122 -20.42 -35.58 -1.16
C SER A 122 -19.75 -34.58 -2.11
N VAL A 123 -20.38 -34.30 -3.26
CA VAL A 123 -19.91 -33.29 -4.22
C VAL A 123 -20.00 -31.88 -3.63
N TRP A 124 -21.05 -31.57 -2.87
CA TRP A 124 -21.16 -30.30 -2.18
C TRP A 124 -20.05 -30.11 -1.12
N GLN A 125 -19.74 -31.16 -0.35
CA GLN A 125 -18.62 -31.12 0.59
C GLN A 125 -17.28 -30.91 -0.12
N TYR A 126 -17.07 -31.53 -1.29
CA TYR A 126 -15.89 -31.25 -2.14
C TYR A 126 -15.81 -29.77 -2.51
N PHE A 127 -16.92 -29.17 -2.96
CA PHE A 127 -16.96 -27.74 -3.29
C PHE A 127 -16.61 -26.85 -2.09
N VAL A 128 -17.17 -27.11 -0.92
CA VAL A 128 -16.88 -26.33 0.31
C VAL A 128 -15.42 -26.44 0.72
N ASN A 129 -14.83 -27.63 0.64
CA ASN A 129 -13.40 -27.84 0.92
C ASN A 129 -12.52 -27.07 -0.05
N MET A 130 -12.80 -27.17 -1.36
CA MET A 130 -12.09 -26.43 -2.40
C MET A 130 -12.17 -24.92 -2.16
N CYS A 131 -13.34 -24.41 -1.77
CA CYS A 131 -13.48 -22.99 -1.45
C CYS A 131 -12.65 -22.58 -0.23
N THR A 132 -12.62 -23.42 0.80
CA THR A 132 -11.86 -23.16 2.03
C THR A 132 -10.35 -23.19 1.78
N ASP A 133 -9.88 -24.09 0.93
CA ASP A 133 -8.45 -24.23 0.63
C ASP A 133 -7.94 -23.12 -0.29
N ASN A 134 -8.80 -22.61 -1.17
CA ASN A 134 -8.46 -21.54 -2.11
C ASN A 134 -8.67 -20.12 -1.56
N LEU A 135 -9.35 -19.96 -0.41
CA LEU A 135 -9.72 -18.65 0.12
C LEU A 135 -8.73 -18.14 1.17
N HIS A 136 -8.20 -16.94 0.94
CA HIS A 136 -7.42 -16.18 1.91
C HIS A 136 -8.14 -14.88 2.25
N VAL A 137 -8.52 -14.66 3.52
CA VAL A 137 -9.29 -13.46 3.93
C VAL A 137 -8.38 -12.44 4.58
N VAL A 138 -8.13 -11.29 3.95
CA VAL A 138 -7.32 -10.20 4.53
C VAL A 138 -8.24 -9.12 5.06
N LEU A 139 -8.14 -8.83 6.36
CA LEU A 139 -8.92 -7.80 7.04
C LEU A 139 -8.00 -6.61 7.36
N ALA A 140 -8.24 -5.45 6.78
CA ALA A 140 -7.48 -4.24 7.08
C ALA A 140 -8.30 -3.30 7.95
N MET A 141 -8.03 -3.29 9.26
CA MET A 141 -8.76 -2.45 10.22
C MET A 141 -7.78 -1.72 11.13
N SER A 142 -8.00 -0.42 11.33
CA SER A 142 -7.16 0.33 12.27
C SER A 142 -7.50 -0.05 13.72
N PRO A 143 -6.48 -0.26 14.59
CA PRO A 143 -6.69 -0.45 16.02
C PRO A 143 -7.00 0.85 16.76
N ALA A 144 -6.99 1.99 16.07
CA ALA A 144 -7.30 3.27 16.67
C ALA A 144 -8.76 3.33 17.16
N GLY A 145 -8.94 3.53 18.48
CA GLY A 145 -10.24 3.65 19.13
C GLY A 145 -10.88 2.31 19.51
N ASP A 146 -12.11 2.37 20.02
CA ASP A 146 -12.79 1.19 20.59
C ASP A 146 -13.57 0.36 19.55
N ILE A 147 -13.64 0.81 18.30
CA ILE A 147 -14.47 0.17 17.26
C ILE A 147 -13.95 -1.25 16.96
N LEU A 148 -12.65 -1.40 16.70
CA LEU A 148 -12.06 -2.71 16.42
C LEU A 148 -12.25 -3.65 17.61
N ARG A 149 -11.96 -3.17 18.82
CA ARG A 149 -12.15 -3.94 20.07
C ARG A 149 -13.59 -4.42 20.23
N THR A 150 -14.56 -3.56 19.97
CA THR A 150 -16.00 -3.90 20.06
C THR A 150 -16.37 -4.95 19.00
N ARG A 151 -15.88 -4.81 17.77
CA ARG A 151 -16.10 -5.79 16.69
C ARG A 151 -15.48 -7.15 17.04
N CYS A 152 -14.25 -7.19 17.54
CA CYS A 152 -13.61 -8.43 17.98
C CYS A 152 -14.37 -9.14 19.12
N ARG A 153 -15.02 -8.38 20.01
CA ARG A 153 -15.86 -8.93 21.08
C ARG A 153 -17.17 -9.51 20.55
N ASN A 154 -17.79 -8.82 19.59
CA ASN A 154 -19.06 -9.25 19.00
C ASN A 154 -18.86 -10.42 18.00
N PHE A 155 -17.72 -10.47 17.33
CA PHE A 155 -17.39 -11.41 16.27
C PHE A 155 -16.06 -12.14 16.57
N PRO A 156 -16.07 -13.18 17.42
CA PRO A 156 -14.85 -13.83 17.91
C PRO A 156 -14.01 -14.52 16.81
N GLY A 157 -14.62 -14.88 15.67
CA GLY A 157 -13.90 -15.45 14.53
C GLY A 157 -12.87 -14.48 13.93
N LEU A 158 -13.03 -13.17 14.13
CA LEU A 158 -12.05 -12.16 13.72
C LEU A 158 -10.70 -12.27 14.45
N VAL A 159 -10.67 -12.90 15.63
CA VAL A 159 -9.46 -13.06 16.45
C VAL A 159 -9.01 -14.51 16.52
N ASN A 160 -9.96 -15.44 16.66
CA ASN A 160 -9.64 -16.86 16.88
C ASN A 160 -9.14 -17.57 15.62
N ASN A 161 -9.58 -17.11 14.44
CA ASN A 161 -9.32 -17.78 13.16
C ASN A 161 -8.45 -16.91 12.23
N THR A 162 -7.79 -15.91 12.78
CA THR A 162 -6.93 -14.98 12.06
C THR A 162 -5.54 -14.92 12.69
N CYS A 163 -4.55 -14.57 11.88
CA CYS A 163 -3.24 -14.17 12.33
C CYS A 163 -3.21 -12.64 12.37
N ILE A 164 -2.88 -12.08 13.53
CA ILE A 164 -2.80 -10.63 13.70
C ILE A 164 -1.40 -10.17 13.32
N ASP A 165 -1.34 -9.19 12.42
CA ASP A 165 -0.10 -8.58 11.99
C ASP A 165 -0.14 -7.07 12.26
N TRP A 166 0.80 -6.63 13.09
CA TRP A 166 0.85 -5.27 13.59
C TRP A 166 1.78 -4.45 12.69
N TYR A 167 1.24 -3.41 12.06
CA TYR A 167 2.05 -2.46 11.32
C TYR A 167 2.49 -1.35 12.25
N PHE A 168 3.71 -1.47 12.73
CA PHE A 168 4.36 -0.45 13.53
C PHE A 168 4.83 0.72 12.66
N PRO A 169 5.02 1.91 13.26
CA PRO A 169 5.74 3.01 12.62
C PRO A 169 7.08 2.54 12.05
N TRP A 170 7.45 3.10 10.90
CA TRP A 170 8.73 2.75 10.29
C TRP A 170 9.89 3.17 11.19
N PRO A 171 10.83 2.26 11.50
CA PRO A 171 12.03 2.63 12.24
C PRO A 171 12.88 3.58 11.41
N GLU A 172 13.77 4.33 12.07
CA GLU A 172 14.68 5.29 11.44
C GLU A 172 15.41 4.68 10.23
N GLN A 173 15.90 3.45 10.35
CA GLN A 173 16.62 2.74 9.28
C GLN A 173 15.74 2.51 8.05
N ALA A 174 14.45 2.22 8.24
CA ALA A 174 13.50 2.08 7.13
C ALA A 174 13.20 3.43 6.48
N LEU A 175 13.07 4.51 7.27
CA LEU A 175 12.92 5.87 6.76
C LEU A 175 14.14 6.28 5.92
N ILE A 176 15.35 6.04 6.42
CA ILE A 176 16.61 6.29 5.70
C ILE A 176 16.66 5.49 4.39
N ALA A 177 16.31 4.20 4.41
CA ALA A 177 16.35 3.35 3.21
C ALA A 177 15.38 3.88 2.15
N VAL A 178 14.15 4.22 2.54
CA VAL A 178 13.14 4.79 1.64
C VAL A 178 13.59 6.13 1.08
N ALA A 179 14.03 7.07 1.93
CA ALA A 179 14.52 8.36 1.48
C ALA A 179 15.71 8.24 0.51
N ASN A 180 16.64 7.32 0.76
CA ASN A 180 17.75 7.08 -0.16
C ASN A 180 17.26 6.65 -1.55
N VAL A 181 16.29 5.74 -1.63
CA VAL A 181 15.73 5.30 -2.93
C VAL A 181 15.08 6.47 -3.67
N PHE A 182 14.20 7.22 -3.00
CA PHE A 182 13.46 8.32 -3.64
C PHE A 182 14.36 9.52 -4.01
N LEU A 183 15.40 9.81 -3.22
CA LEU A 183 16.30 10.94 -3.46
C LEU A 183 17.46 10.59 -4.40
N ALA A 184 17.86 9.32 -4.51
CA ALA A 184 18.91 8.89 -5.43
C ALA A 184 18.52 9.07 -6.91
N GLU A 185 17.23 9.01 -7.23
CA GLU A 185 16.73 9.17 -8.59
C GLU A 185 16.81 10.63 -9.10
N ASN A 186 17.04 11.63 -8.24
CA ASN A 186 17.00 13.03 -8.65
C ASN A 186 18.41 13.58 -9.01
N PRO A 187 18.65 13.96 -10.28
CA PRO A 187 19.94 14.50 -10.73
C PRO A 187 20.28 15.88 -10.15
N LYS A 188 19.31 16.58 -9.54
CA LYS A 188 19.49 17.91 -8.93
C LYS A 188 20.05 17.86 -7.52
N ILE A 189 20.14 16.68 -6.91
CA ILE A 189 20.69 16.48 -5.56
C ILE A 189 22.12 15.95 -5.71
N PRO A 190 23.16 16.76 -5.42
CA PRO A 190 24.54 16.32 -5.54
C PRO A 190 24.87 15.20 -4.54
N GLU A 191 25.64 14.22 -4.98
CA GLU A 191 26.07 13.07 -4.18
C GLU A 191 26.64 13.44 -2.80
N PRO A 192 27.53 14.46 -2.66
CA PRO A 192 28.14 14.78 -1.38
C PRO A 192 27.14 15.23 -0.31
N TYR A 193 26.05 15.86 -0.71
CA TYR A 193 25.04 16.39 0.21
C TYR A 193 23.88 15.43 0.45
N ARG A 194 23.80 14.32 -0.29
CA ARG A 194 22.67 13.39 -0.21
C ARG A 194 22.48 12.82 1.19
N LYS A 195 23.57 12.38 1.83
CA LYS A 195 23.50 11.83 3.21
C LYS A 195 22.93 12.82 4.21
N VAL A 196 23.35 14.09 4.13
CA VAL A 196 22.87 15.16 5.01
C VAL A 196 21.39 15.47 4.77
N ILE A 197 20.99 15.52 3.49
CA ILE A 197 19.59 15.76 3.11
C ILE A 197 18.69 14.62 3.58
N VAL A 198 19.12 13.36 3.38
CA VAL A 198 18.39 12.17 3.87
C VAL A 198 18.22 12.22 5.39
N ALA A 199 19.29 12.48 6.13
CA ALA A 199 19.23 12.61 7.58
C ALA A 199 18.25 13.71 8.02
N HIS A 200 18.24 14.85 7.32
CA HIS A 200 17.30 15.94 7.61
C HIS A 200 15.84 15.56 7.33
N VAL A 201 15.57 14.90 6.20
CA VAL A 201 14.23 14.41 5.83
C VAL A 201 13.68 13.44 6.88
N VAL A 202 14.52 12.55 7.40
CA VAL A 202 14.17 11.61 8.47
C VAL A 202 13.89 12.37 9.77
N TYR A 203 14.80 13.26 10.19
CA TYR A 203 14.65 14.09 11.38
C TYR A 203 13.35 14.91 11.38
N VAL A 204 12.99 15.52 10.25
CA VAL A 204 11.73 16.27 10.12
C VAL A 204 10.52 15.35 10.34
N HIS A 205 10.55 14.11 9.83
CA HIS A 205 9.45 13.18 10.05
C HIS A 205 9.32 12.72 11.50
N GLU A 206 10.44 12.41 12.15
CA GLU A 206 10.47 11.98 13.56
C GLU A 206 9.96 13.06 14.50
N THR A 207 10.42 14.32 14.31
CA THR A 207 9.96 15.45 15.13
C THR A 207 8.46 15.72 15.00
N VAL A 208 7.84 15.43 13.85
CA VAL A 208 6.38 15.53 13.70
C VAL A 208 5.66 14.53 14.62
N GLY A 209 6.25 13.36 14.88
CA GLY A 209 5.76 12.39 15.86
C GLY A 209 5.71 13.00 17.28
N ASP A 210 6.78 13.66 17.70
CA ASP A 210 6.84 14.36 18.99
C ASP A 210 5.80 15.48 19.08
N TYR A 211 5.68 16.29 18.03
CA TYR A 211 4.69 17.37 17.97
C TYR A 211 3.25 16.85 17.98
N THR A 212 2.99 15.66 17.44
CA THR A 212 1.68 15.01 17.52
C THR A 212 1.28 14.70 18.96
N ILE A 213 2.21 14.24 19.79
CA ILE A 213 1.97 14.00 21.23
C ILE A 213 1.65 15.32 21.94
N ASP A 214 2.48 16.33 21.68
CA ASP A 214 2.32 17.67 22.24
C ASP A 214 0.98 18.32 21.86
N TYR A 215 0.58 18.14 20.60
CA TYR A 215 -0.69 18.62 20.06
C TYR A 215 -1.88 17.97 20.79
N LEU A 216 -1.82 16.66 21.03
CA LEU A 216 -2.84 15.94 21.80
C LEU A 216 -2.91 16.44 23.24
N LEU A 217 -1.78 16.66 23.90
CA LEU A 217 -1.73 17.14 25.28
C LEU A 217 -2.33 18.54 25.43
N LYS A 218 -1.96 19.45 24.52
CA LYS A 218 -2.35 20.87 24.58
C LYS A 218 -3.79 21.11 24.11
N LEU A 219 -4.20 20.47 23.02
CA LEU A 219 -5.47 20.78 22.33
C LEU A 219 -6.52 19.67 22.44
N ARG A 220 -6.17 18.51 23.02
CA ARG A 220 -7.06 17.33 23.14
C ARG A 220 -7.61 16.86 21.80
N ARG A 221 -6.89 17.14 20.71
CA ARG A 221 -7.22 16.72 19.35
C ARG A 221 -6.18 15.72 18.86
N LYS A 222 -6.65 14.67 18.19
CA LYS A 222 -5.79 13.63 17.62
C LYS A 222 -5.45 13.98 16.18
N ASN A 223 -4.17 13.89 15.83
CA ASN A 223 -3.68 13.86 14.45
C ASN A 223 -2.90 12.56 14.24
N TYR A 224 -2.81 12.12 12.99
CA TYR A 224 -2.31 10.80 12.64
C TYR A 224 -1.20 10.95 11.61
N VAL A 225 0.00 10.51 11.96
CA VAL A 225 1.17 10.47 11.08
C VAL A 225 1.30 9.05 10.54
N THR A 226 1.41 8.89 9.23
CA THR A 226 1.48 7.58 8.55
C THR A 226 2.66 7.55 7.60
N PRO A 227 3.18 6.37 7.23
CA PRO A 227 4.22 6.27 6.21
C PRO A 227 3.84 6.94 4.88
N LYS A 228 2.53 6.99 4.55
CA LYS A 228 2.05 7.75 3.40
C LYS A 228 2.37 9.24 3.50
N HIS A 229 2.19 9.86 4.65
CA HIS A 229 2.56 11.27 4.86
C HIS A 229 4.07 11.49 4.63
N TYR A 230 4.91 10.52 5.00
CA TYR A 230 6.36 10.58 4.73
C TYR A 230 6.67 10.53 3.23
N LEU A 231 6.03 9.61 2.51
CA LEU A 231 6.18 9.50 1.04
C LEU A 231 5.67 10.76 0.32
N ASP A 232 4.50 11.26 0.72
CA ASP A 232 3.91 12.48 0.16
C ASP A 232 4.80 13.70 0.46
N TYR A 233 5.43 13.76 1.64
CA TYR A 233 6.42 14.78 2.01
C TYR A 233 7.62 14.76 1.06
N ILE A 234 8.25 13.60 0.84
CA ILE A 234 9.40 13.47 -0.07
C ILE A 234 9.01 13.86 -1.50
N GLN A 235 7.86 13.39 -1.99
CA GLN A 235 7.37 13.73 -3.32
C GLN A 235 7.11 15.23 -3.47
N THR A 236 6.52 15.86 -2.45
CA THR A 236 6.27 17.30 -2.44
C THR A 236 7.58 18.07 -2.43
N TYR A 237 8.58 17.64 -1.65
CA TYR A 237 9.92 18.24 -1.65
C TYR A 237 10.57 18.18 -3.03
N LEU A 238 10.56 17.01 -3.69
CA LEU A 238 11.12 16.84 -5.03
C LEU A 238 10.43 17.73 -6.07
N LYS A 239 9.10 17.82 -6.00
CA LYS A 239 8.32 18.70 -6.88
C LYS A 239 8.69 20.18 -6.69
N LEU A 240 8.78 20.64 -5.43
CA LEU A 240 9.16 22.02 -5.12
C LEU A 240 10.59 22.32 -5.56
N LEU A 241 11.52 21.37 -5.39
CA LEU A 241 12.90 21.49 -5.87
C LEU A 241 12.93 21.70 -7.39
N ASP A 242 12.11 20.96 -8.13
CA ASP A 242 12.01 21.10 -9.57
C ASP A 242 11.46 22.46 -10.00
N GLU A 243 10.38 22.90 -9.38
CA GLU A 243 9.73 24.20 -9.64
C GLU A 243 10.69 25.37 -9.33
N MET A 244 11.36 25.34 -8.17
CA MET A 244 12.31 26.37 -7.78
C MET A 244 13.53 26.41 -8.70
N ASN A 245 14.05 25.25 -9.11
CA ASN A 245 15.15 25.20 -10.05
C ASN A 245 14.75 25.76 -11.43
N HIS A 246 13.54 25.46 -11.92
CA HIS A 246 13.03 26.05 -13.16
C HIS A 246 12.91 27.57 -13.06
N PHE A 247 12.41 28.08 -11.94
CA PHE A 247 12.32 29.52 -11.68
C PHE A 247 13.71 30.18 -11.68
N ILE A 248 14.68 29.60 -10.97
CA ILE A 248 16.06 30.12 -10.90
C ILE A 248 16.74 30.09 -12.27
N VAL A 249 16.57 29.01 -13.04
CA VAL A 249 17.13 28.90 -14.40
C VAL A 249 16.48 29.93 -15.35
N ALA A 250 15.17 30.16 -15.24
CA ALA A 250 14.48 31.18 -16.04
C ALA A 250 15.03 32.59 -15.72
N GLN A 251 15.09 32.95 -14.44
CA GLN A 251 15.65 34.23 -13.98
C GLN A 251 17.12 34.39 -14.37
N SER A 252 17.93 33.34 -14.26
CA SER A 252 19.34 33.38 -14.68
C SER A 252 19.52 33.62 -16.18
N LYS A 253 18.62 33.08 -17.02
CA LYS A 253 18.63 33.35 -18.46
C LYS A 253 18.28 34.80 -18.79
N GLU A 254 17.30 35.37 -18.11
CA GLU A 254 16.92 36.80 -18.26
C GLU A 254 18.09 37.72 -17.90
N VAL A 255 18.75 37.45 -16.77
CA VAL A 255 19.94 38.22 -16.33
C VAL A 255 21.11 38.09 -17.32
N LYS A 256 21.36 36.88 -17.85
CA LYS A 256 22.42 36.66 -18.86
C LYS A 256 22.08 37.34 -20.20
N GLY A 257 20.81 37.34 -20.59
CA GLY A 257 20.30 38.08 -21.75
C GLY A 257 20.52 39.58 -21.59
N ALA A 258 20.19 40.15 -20.43
CA ALA A 258 20.44 41.56 -20.11
C ALA A 258 21.93 41.94 -20.16
N LYS A 259 22.83 41.06 -19.69
CA LYS A 259 24.29 41.24 -19.82
C LYS A 259 24.77 41.23 -21.27
N SER A 260 24.19 40.39 -22.14
CA SER A 260 24.54 40.34 -23.57
C SER A 260 24.07 41.57 -24.38
N ILE A 261 23.08 42.31 -23.87
CA ILE A 261 22.52 43.52 -24.49
C ILE A 261 23.29 44.80 -24.07
N GLY A 262 24.37 44.66 -23.27
CA GLY A 262 25.25 45.79 -22.94
C GLY A 262 24.67 46.79 -21.93
N LEU A 263 23.70 46.38 -21.11
CA LEU A 263 23.22 47.14 -19.95
C LEU A 263 24.14 46.90 -18.74
N ASP A 264 25.44 47.17 -18.90
CA ASP A 264 26.50 46.93 -17.91
C ASP A 264 27.19 48.24 -17.48
N SER A 265 26.46 49.12 -16.83
CA SER A 265 27.11 50.27 -16.18
C SER A 265 26.69 50.49 -14.73
N SER A 266 25.78 49.69 -14.17
CA SER A 266 25.31 49.85 -12.78
C SER A 266 25.61 48.67 -11.84
N TRP A 267 25.95 47.46 -12.33
CA TRP A 267 26.12 46.28 -11.45
C TRP A 267 27.56 46.05 -10.97
N LEU A 268 28.57 46.66 -11.58
CA LEU A 268 29.97 46.59 -11.12
C LEU A 268 30.20 47.24 -9.73
N ALA A 269 29.22 47.97 -9.19
CA ALA A 269 29.31 48.57 -7.86
C ALA A 269 29.03 47.59 -6.69
N LEU A 270 28.59 46.34 -6.95
CA LEU A 270 28.19 45.39 -5.90
C LEU A 270 29.04 44.11 -5.82
N ALA A 271 30.16 44.06 -6.54
CA ALA A 271 31.10 42.93 -6.54
C ALA A 271 31.75 42.52 -5.18
N PRO A 272 31.78 43.33 -4.08
CA PRO A 272 32.43 42.88 -2.85
C PRO A 272 31.69 41.78 -2.07
N ILE A 273 30.41 41.53 -2.32
CA ILE A 273 29.57 40.67 -1.44
C ILE A 273 29.71 39.17 -1.75
N LEU A 274 30.24 38.78 -2.92
CA LEU A 274 30.32 37.38 -3.37
C LEU A 274 31.65 36.66 -3.08
N SER A 275 32.56 37.25 -2.30
CA SER A 275 33.85 36.62 -1.96
C SER A 275 33.89 35.88 -0.62
N LEU A 276 32.76 35.73 0.09
CA LEU A 276 32.72 35.18 1.45
C LEU A 276 32.05 33.80 1.58
N THR A 277 32.27 32.87 0.65
CA THR A 277 32.03 31.44 0.93
C THR A 277 33.10 30.58 0.29
N ASN A 278 34.30 30.62 0.87
CA ASN A 278 35.23 29.49 0.83
C ASN A 278 35.99 29.44 2.16
N THR A 279 35.90 28.32 2.88
CA THR A 279 36.87 27.84 3.87
C THR A 279 36.51 26.41 4.28
N ASP A 280 37.25 25.50 3.64
CA ASP A 280 37.82 24.21 4.04
C ASP A 280 37.60 23.59 5.45
N GLU A 281 37.51 22.25 5.40
CA GLU A 281 38.06 21.19 6.27
C GLU A 281 37.76 21.12 7.79
N ILE A 282 37.15 19.99 8.23
CA ILE A 282 37.54 19.24 9.44
C ILE A 282 37.43 17.71 9.19
N GLN A 283 38.42 17.00 9.73
CA GLN A 283 38.84 15.61 9.55
C GLN A 283 38.01 14.55 10.33
N ASP A 284 37.95 13.37 9.69
CA ASP A 284 38.16 11.98 10.15
C ASP A 284 37.72 11.48 11.54
N GLY A 285 37.19 10.25 11.57
CA GLY A 285 36.96 9.50 12.81
C GLY A 285 36.08 8.25 12.68
N GLY A 286 36.71 7.09 12.50
CA GLY A 286 36.30 5.83 13.16
C GLY A 286 35.58 4.79 12.31
N ALA A 287 36.33 3.78 11.87
CA ALA A 287 35.83 2.53 11.32
C ALA A 287 35.22 1.60 12.38
N LEU A 288 34.20 0.82 11.99
CA LEU A 288 33.83 -0.47 12.60
C LEU A 288 33.19 -1.37 11.52
N SER A 289 33.64 -2.62 11.49
CA SER A 289 33.20 -3.74 10.63
C SER A 289 32.81 -4.95 11.51
N PRO A 290 32.39 -6.10 10.96
CA PRO A 290 31.04 -6.47 10.53
C PRO A 290 30.45 -7.68 11.32
N ASP A 291 29.27 -8.16 10.88
CA ASP A 291 28.56 -9.44 11.22
C ASP A 291 27.60 -9.35 12.45
N GLU A 292 26.35 -9.84 12.45
CA GLU A 292 25.79 -11.15 12.04
C GLU A 292 24.26 -11.09 11.72
N PRO A 293 23.61 -12.20 11.23
CA PRO A 293 22.42 -12.16 10.39
C PRO A 293 21.09 -12.39 11.12
N TYR A 294 20.00 -11.79 10.64
CA TYR A 294 18.64 -12.22 10.96
C TYR A 294 17.99 -12.98 9.80
N GLY A 295 17.97 -14.31 9.97
CA GLY A 295 16.75 -15.12 9.89
C GLY A 295 16.02 -15.21 8.55
N GLN A 296 16.37 -16.22 7.77
CA GLN A 296 15.59 -16.74 6.65
C GLN A 296 14.13 -17.05 7.04
N PHE A 297 13.22 -16.67 6.15
CA PHE A 297 11.79 -16.99 6.21
C PHE A 297 11.58 -18.47 5.81
N ASP A 298 11.13 -19.30 6.76
CA ASP A 298 10.71 -20.68 6.50
C ASP A 298 9.33 -20.69 5.80
N GLN A 299 9.31 -21.13 4.54
CA GLN A 299 8.15 -21.13 3.65
C GLN A 299 7.26 -22.40 3.78
N THR A 300 7.46 -23.26 4.79
CA THR A 300 6.92 -24.64 4.72
C THR A 300 5.63 -24.93 5.50
N LYS A 301 4.81 -23.94 5.91
CA LYS A 301 3.54 -24.25 6.61
C LYS A 301 2.30 -23.61 5.96
N PRO A 302 1.37 -24.42 5.41
CA PRO A 302 0.07 -23.97 4.98
C PRO A 302 -0.78 -23.80 6.24
N THR A 303 -0.99 -22.56 6.64
CA THR A 303 -1.96 -22.22 7.68
C THR A 303 -2.94 -21.24 7.06
N LYS A 304 -4.23 -21.47 7.30
CA LYS A 304 -5.33 -20.57 6.96
C LYS A 304 -4.98 -19.17 7.51
N ARG A 305 -4.49 -18.29 6.65
CA ARG A 305 -3.98 -16.96 7.03
C ARG A 305 -5.04 -15.95 6.68
N ALA A 306 -5.85 -15.60 7.66
CA ALA A 306 -6.50 -14.32 7.63
C ALA A 306 -5.59 -13.29 8.30
N LEU A 307 -5.22 -12.23 7.61
CA LEU A 307 -4.32 -11.20 8.14
C LEU A 307 -5.15 -10.04 8.64
N LEU A 308 -5.15 -9.77 9.94
CA LEU A 308 -5.66 -8.51 10.47
C LEU A 308 -4.52 -7.49 10.40
N CYS A 309 -4.51 -6.66 9.35
CA CYS A 309 -3.54 -5.59 9.16
C CYS A 309 -3.98 -4.37 9.96
N GLY A 310 -3.37 -4.17 11.12
CA GLY A 310 -3.54 -2.98 11.93
C GLY A 310 -2.68 -1.84 11.41
N THR A 311 -3.21 -0.96 10.56
CA THR A 311 -2.49 0.29 10.22
C THR A 311 -2.52 1.22 11.43
N GLU A 312 -1.42 1.30 12.16
CA GLU A 312 -1.23 2.39 13.12
C GLU A 312 -0.63 3.62 12.42
N ALA A 313 -1.32 4.73 12.62
CA ALA A 313 -0.67 6.01 12.74
C ALA A 313 -0.14 6.12 14.18
N PHE A 314 1.04 6.73 14.36
CA PHE A 314 1.71 6.93 15.65
C PHE A 314 0.72 7.09 16.82
N GLN A 315 0.57 6.03 17.62
CA GLN A 315 -0.22 6.06 18.85
C GLN A 315 0.64 5.49 19.97
N LEU A 316 1.59 6.30 20.45
CA LEU A 316 2.22 6.03 21.74
C LEU A 316 1.18 6.28 22.83
N HIS A 317 0.65 5.20 23.40
CA HIS A 317 -0.07 5.28 24.67
C HIS A 317 0.94 5.65 25.77
N PRO A 318 0.67 6.68 26.60
CA PRO A 318 1.42 6.85 27.83
C PRO A 318 1.09 5.69 28.77
N ILE A 319 2.14 5.22 29.46
CA ILE A 319 2.12 4.18 30.51
C ILE A 319 1.05 4.48 31.57
#